data_AF-A0A1F6F1C8-F1
#
_entry.id   AF-A0A1F6F1C8-F1
#
_cell.length_a   1.000
_cell.length_b   1.000
_cell.length_c   1.000
_cell.angle_alpha   90.00
_cell.angle_beta   90.00
_cell.angle_gamma   90.00
#
_symmetry.space_group_name_H-M   'P 1'
#
loop_
_entity.id
_entity.type
_entity.pdbx_description
1 polymer ?
#
loop_
_entity_poly.entity_id
_entity_poly.type
_entity_poly.pdbx_seq_one_letter_code
_entity_poly.pdbx_strand_id
1 'polypeptide(L)' 'MATTLSKKYQVVVPKEVRTRMRLRTGETVALYPLDEERALLVKHPADPLKALRGLGKDVWRSLGGTRKYIRSERKSWLK' A
#
# COMPACT_ATOMS: atom_id res chain seq x y z
N MET A 1 -3.02 5.11 24.34
CA MET A 1 -1.77 5.84 24.67
C MET A 1 -1.82 7.20 24.01
N ALA A 2 -1.49 8.28 24.71
CA ALA A 2 -1.35 9.61 24.15
C ALA A 2 0.14 9.98 24.07
N THR A 3 0.55 10.70 23.03
CA THR A 3 1.92 11.26 22.89
C THR A 3 1.83 12.76 22.74
N THR A 4 2.83 13.47 23.26
CA THR A 4 2.94 14.92 23.12
C THR A 4 3.41 15.29 21.71
N LEU A 5 2.82 16.35 21.16
CA LEU A 5 3.28 16.97 19.93
C LEU A 5 4.47 17.90 20.25
N SER A 6 5.62 17.66 19.62
CA SER A 6 6.80 18.49 19.83
C SER A 6 6.61 19.88 19.22
N LYS A 7 7.49 20.83 19.60
CA LYS A 7 7.51 22.20 19.04
C LYS A 7 7.67 22.24 17.51
N LYS A 8 8.18 21.17 16.89
CA LYS A 8 8.35 21.05 15.44
C LYS A 8 7.21 20.25 14.78
N TYR A 9 6.07 20.10 15.46
CA TYR A 9 4.94 19.29 15.00
C TYR A 9 5.29 17.82 14.76
N GLN A 10 6.19 17.26 15.58
CA GLN A 10 6.60 15.86 15.49
C GLN A 10 5.97 15.05 16.63
N VAL A 11 5.53 13.83 16.32
CA VAL A 11 5.07 12.86 17.32
C VAL A 11 6.05 11.69 17.38
N VAL A 12 6.35 11.23 18.60
CA VAL A 12 7.16 10.04 18.79
C VAL A 12 6.27 8.82 18.59
N VAL A 13 6.57 7.98 17.60
CA VAL A 13 5.87 6.72 17.39
C VAL A 13 6.25 5.75 18.50
N PRO A 14 5.33 5.29 19.38
CA PRO A 14 5.67 4.43 20.52
C PRO A 14 6.27 3.07 20.11
N LYS A 15 7.05 2.45 21.01
CA LYS A 15 7.78 1.19 20.75
C LYS A 15 6.85 0.08 20.22
N GLU A 16 5.66 -0.04 20.79
CA GLU A 16 4.66 -1.05 20.40
C GLU A 16 4.25 -0.89 18.93
N VAL A 17 3.92 0.35 18.52
CA VAL A 17 3.54 0.68 17.14
C VAL A 17 4.70 0.41 16.18
N ARG A 18 5.93 0.85 16.52
CA ARG A 18 7.13 0.62 15.69
C ARG A 18 7.38 -0.87 15.46
N THR A 19 7.21 -1.68 16.51
CA THR A 19 7.46 -3.14 16.46
C THR A 19 6.40 -3.82 15.59
N ARG A 20 5.12 -3.49 15.79
CA ARG A 20 4.00 -4.08 15.03
C ARG A 20 4.05 -3.71 13.55
N MET A 21 4.43 -2.47 13.24
CA MET A 21 4.56 -1.98 11.87
C MET A 21 5.93 -2.28 11.23
N ARG A 22 6.87 -2.86 12.00
CA ARG A 22 8.25 -3.13 11.56
C ARG A 22 8.92 -1.90 10.94
N LEU A 23 8.74 -0.75 11.58
CA LEU A 23 9.35 0.51 11.16
C LEU A 23 10.83 0.52 11.55
N ARG A 24 11.68 0.95 10.63
CA ARG A 24 13.11 1.16 10.87
C ARG A 24 13.44 2.65 10.92
N THR A 25 14.51 2.98 11.64
CA THR A 25 15.02 4.36 11.66
C THR A 25 15.37 4.81 10.25
N GLY A 26 14.91 6.01 9.86
CA GLY A 26 15.15 6.58 8.53
C GLY A 26 14.19 6.09 7.44
N GLU A 27 13.22 5.21 7.74
CA GLU A 27 12.16 4.88 6.79
C GLU A 27 11.15 6.04 6.66
N THR A 28 10.73 6.30 5.43
CA THR A 28 9.63 7.22 5.15
C THR A 28 8.29 6.58 5.49
N VAL A 29 7.37 7.37 6.01
CA VAL A 29 5.97 6.98 6.26
C VAL A 29 5.05 7.97 5.58
N ALA A 30 3.91 7.49 5.10
CA ALA A 30 2.86 8.33 4.55
C ALA A 30 1.85 8.66 5.66
N LEU A 31 1.38 9.90 5.68
CA LEU A 31 0.33 10.38 6.56
C LEU A 31 -0.84 10.84 5.70
N TYR A 32 -2.03 10.31 5.97
CA TYR A 32 -3.26 10.67 5.27
C TYR A 32 -4.28 11.20 6.28
N PRO A 33 -4.84 12.41 6.09
CA PRO A 33 -5.96 12.85 6.91
C PRO A 33 -7.18 11.99 6.61
N LEU A 34 -7.90 11.58 7.65
CA LEU A 34 -9.19 10.90 7.53
C LEU A 34 -10.35 11.87 7.81
N ASP A 35 -10.19 12.72 8.82
CA ASP A 35 -11.11 13.77 9.23
C ASP A 35 -10.37 14.83 10.10
N GLU A 36 -11.11 15.70 10.76
CA GLU A 36 -10.56 16.79 11.60
C GLU A 36 -9.78 16.29 12.82
N GLU A 37 -10.07 15.08 13.32
CA GLU A 37 -9.46 14.55 14.54
C GLU A 37 -8.45 13.43 14.27
N ARG A 38 -8.49 12.83 13.07
CA ARG A 38 -7.80 11.57 12.79
C ARG A 38 -6.98 11.62 11.51
N ALA A 39 -5.81 11.01 11.59
CA ALA A 39 -4.95 10.72 10.45
C ALA A 39 -4.46 9.27 10.49
N LEU A 40 -4.24 8.68 9.31
CA LEU A 40 -3.70 7.36 9.13
C LEU A 40 -2.21 7.42 8.83
N LEU A 41 -1.41 6.69 9.61
CA LEU A 41 0.01 6.47 9.32
C LEU A 41 0.18 5.14 8.59
N VAL A 42 0.74 5.20 7.39
CA VAL A 42 0.98 4.03 6.54
C VAL A 42 2.47 3.89 6.28
N LYS A 43 2.98 2.66 6.38
CA LYS A 43 4.36 2.37 6.00
C LYS A 43 4.54 2.67 4.51
N HIS A 44 5.48 3.55 4.15
CA HIS A 44 5.79 3.77 2.75
C HIS A 44 6.62 2.59 2.24
N PRO A 45 6.20 1.88 1.19
CA PRO A 45 6.99 0.81 0.62
C PRO A 45 8.29 1.38 0.03
N ALA A 46 9.43 0.77 0.35
CA ALA A 46 10.72 1.17 -0.22
C ALA A 46 10.75 1.03 -1.76
N ASP A 47 9.90 0.14 -2.29
CA ASP A 47 9.67 -0.03 -3.73
C ASP A 47 8.15 -0.19 -3.97
N PRO A 48 7.46 0.91 -4.34
CA PRO A 48 6.03 0.88 -4.64
C PRO A 48 5.67 -0.08 -5.78
N LEU A 49 6.52 -0.21 -6.80
CA LEU A 49 6.26 -1.08 -7.95
C LEU A 49 6.29 -2.56 -7.54
N LYS A 50 7.25 -2.92 -6.68
CA LYS A 50 7.31 -4.26 -6.10
C LYS A 50 6.10 -4.54 -5.19
N ALA A 51 5.61 -3.54 -4.46
CA ALA A 51 4.41 -3.67 -3.64
C ALA A 51 3.13 -3.85 -4.47
N LEU A 52 3.05 -3.23 -5.66
CA LEU A 52 1.94 -3.39 -6.60
C LEU A 52 2.02 -4.68 -7.44
N ARG A 53 3.12 -5.43 -7.36
CA ARG A 53 3.29 -6.65 -8.15
C ARG A 53 2.27 -7.70 -7.75
N GLY A 54 1.45 -8.12 -8.71
CA GLY A 54 0.39 -9.11 -8.49
C GLY A 54 -0.94 -8.50 -8.08
N LEU A 55 -1.05 -7.17 -8.06
CA LEU A 55 -2.34 -6.48 -8.00
C LEU A 55 -3.23 -7.00 -9.15
N GLY A 56 -4.45 -7.44 -8.82
CA GLY A 56 -5.39 -7.99 -9.80
C GLY A 56 -5.11 -9.43 -10.24
N LYS A 57 -4.12 -10.13 -9.68
CA LYS A 57 -3.81 -11.53 -10.05
C LYS A 57 -5.01 -12.46 -9.87
N ASP A 58 -5.78 -12.30 -8.79
CA ASP A 58 -6.93 -13.16 -8.51
C ASP A 58 -8.13 -12.82 -9.41
N VAL A 59 -8.31 -11.54 -9.74
CA VAL A 59 -9.29 -11.10 -10.76
C VAL A 59 -8.94 -11.69 -12.13
N TRP A 60 -7.67 -11.65 -12.50
CA TRP A 60 -7.20 -12.29 -13.74
C TRP A 60 -7.41 -13.79 -13.74
N ARG A 61 -7.24 -14.46 -12.60
CA ARG A 61 -7.53 -15.90 -12.46
C ARG A 61 -9.01 -16.20 -12.63
N SER A 62 -9.91 -15.44 -11.99
CA SER A 62 -11.37 -15.67 -12.09
C SER A 62 -11.91 -15.46 -13.50
N LEU A 63 -11.32 -14.54 -14.28
CA LEU A 63 -11.66 -14.32 -15.70
C LEU A 63 -11.15 -15.44 -16.64
N GLY A 64 -10.52 -16.49 -16.10
CA GLY A 64 -9.99 -17.62 -16.86
C GLY A 64 -8.53 -17.48 -17.28
N GLY A 65 -7.82 -16.54 -16.66
CA GLY A 65 -6.39 -16.32 -16.86
C GLY A 65 -6.05 -15.63 -18.17
N THR A 66 -4.81 -15.16 -18.25
CA THR A 66 -4.27 -14.40 -19.38
C THR A 66 -4.41 -15.15 -20.71
N ARG A 67 -4.26 -16.49 -20.71
CA ARG A 67 -4.35 -17.31 -21.93
C ARG A 67 -5.74 -17.26 -22.56
N LYS A 68 -6.81 -17.24 -21.77
CA LYS A 68 -8.19 -17.19 -22.28
C LYS A 68 -8.47 -15.83 -22.93
N TYR A 69 -8.06 -14.75 -22.25
CA TYR A 69 -8.20 -13.38 -22.76
C TYR A 69 -7.39 -13.12 -24.04
N ILE A 70 -6.10 -13.49 -24.07
CA ILE A 70 -5.28 -13.32 -25.28
C ILE A 70 -5.88 -14.10 -26.45
N ARG A 71 -6.46 -15.28 -26.20
CA ARG A 71 -7.11 -16.08 -27.25
C ARG A 71 -8.36 -15.40 -27.80
N SER A 72 -9.17 -14.75 -26.97
CA SER A 72 -10.34 -14.01 -27.45
C SER A 72 -9.95 -12.78 -28.27
N GLU A 73 -8.96 -12.01 -27.82
CA GLU A 73 -8.41 -10.88 -28.57
C GLU A 73 -7.86 -11.31 -29.94
N ARG A 74 -7.04 -12.38 -29.99
CA ARG A 74 -6.53 -12.88 -31.27
C ARG A 74 -7.63 -13.30 -32.25
N LYS A 75 -8.76 -13.81 -31.73
CA LYS A 75 -9.91 -14.19 -32.56
C LYS A 75 -10.67 -12.97 -33.10
N SER A 76 -10.76 -11.87 -32.35
CA SER A 76 -11.43 -10.66 -32.83
C SER A 76 -10.66 -9.95 -33.94
N TRP A 77 -9.33 -10.11 -34.00
CA TRP A 77 -8.49 -9.50 -35.03
C TRP A 77 -8.46 -10.30 -36.35
N LEU A 78 -8.94 -11.54 -36.34
CA LEU A 78 -9.08 -12.40 -37.52
C LEU A 78 -10.47 -12.25 -38.19
N LYS A 79 -11.25 -11.27 -37.75
CA LYS A 79 -12.59 -10.95 -38.22
C LYS A 79 -12.55 -9.65 -39.01
#